data_AF-A0A0U2X767-F1
#
_entry.id   AF-A0A0U2X767-F1
#
_cell.length_a   1.000
_cell.length_b   1.000
_cell.length_c   1.000
_cell.angle_alpha   90.00
_cell.angle_beta   90.00
_cell.angle_gamma   90.00
#
_symmetry.space_group_name_H-M   'P 1'
#
loop_
_entity.id
_entity.type
_entity.pdbx_description
1 polymer ?
#
loop_
_entity_poly.entity_id
_entity_poly.type
_entity_poly.pdbx_seq_one_letter_code
_entity_poly.pdbx_strand_id
1 'polypeptide(L)'
;MTAFIGIISFLGFITGGIFSLKAVFKKQPKQKALLLTGVSFLTLIGAIALSPEVPNISLAEKTIETNDSGIATITGKTNEQSTISVDGKTIDTKNGKFSYKVTLHDDQPQKLTFVASIGAKEQTETIEVKPSKAFVAFLNEEKQNKESLEKAETALVLAESKPTQKNYDEAATRITSLTKEQEDFTKRLAIVKDNVPIYAAVELAETKQTKEHVDAATALVAKATLNKDALSKRLTTVQQKITEKEKAEKQIAAAREAVEKAEQEPTDDHYNQAIAKIKELPNGHPDLTARANGVKQTITAQKEEAKKVAAAQKKAEEDAQKDASEQQQAQAAAAAQTPETPAPNTQGTGGMVLVTRTGAKYHNRKCGNGTYTPATLEQALAEGLEPCSKCY
;
A
#
# COMPACT_ATOMS: atom_id res chain seq x y z
N MET A 1 27.13 -60.45 -30.17
CA MET A 1 28.02 -61.62 -30.34
C MET A 1 27.11 -62.85 -30.45
N THR A 2 27.19 -63.58 -31.56
CA THR A 2 26.53 -64.89 -31.91
C THR A 2 24.98 -64.94 -31.91
N ALA A 3 24.23 -65.00 -33.02
CA ALA A 3 24.18 -65.91 -34.19
C ALA A 3 23.23 -67.12 -34.03
N PHE A 4 22.15 -67.11 -34.84
CA PHE A 4 21.49 -68.21 -35.58
C PHE A 4 21.21 -69.58 -34.92
N ILE A 5 19.91 -69.94 -34.86
CA ILE A 5 19.24 -71.23 -35.20
C ILE A 5 17.74 -70.90 -35.13
N GLY A 6 16.82 -71.21 -36.04
CA GLY A 6 16.78 -72.00 -37.26
C GLY A 6 15.30 -72.12 -37.63
N ILE A 7 14.93 -71.66 -38.82
CA ILE A 7 13.58 -71.76 -39.40
C ILE A 7 13.30 -73.23 -39.77
N ILE A 8 12.03 -73.66 -39.64
CA ILE A 8 11.30 -74.71 -40.40
C ILE A 8 10.45 -75.55 -39.44
N SER A 9 9.13 -75.36 -39.50
CA SER A 9 8.14 -76.44 -39.74
C SER A 9 6.71 -75.89 -39.63
N PHE A 10 6.36 -75.04 -40.59
CA PHE A 10 4.98 -74.85 -41.02
C PHE A 10 4.73 -75.90 -42.11
N LEU A 11 3.54 -76.51 -42.09
CA LEU A 11 2.91 -77.22 -43.21
C LEU A 11 3.40 -78.63 -43.56
N GLY A 12 2.72 -79.61 -42.96
CA GLY A 12 2.60 -80.99 -43.45
C GLY A 12 1.13 -81.40 -43.52
N PHE A 13 0.30 -80.58 -44.17
CA PHE A 13 -1.06 -80.93 -44.56
C PHE A 13 -1.04 -81.37 -46.03
N ILE A 14 -1.72 -82.49 -46.30
CA ILE A 14 -2.04 -83.06 -47.61
C ILE A 14 -0.95 -83.91 -48.28
N THR A 15 -1.00 -85.21 -48.03
CA THR A 15 -1.16 -86.26 -49.06
C THR A 15 -1.36 -87.61 -48.35
N GLY A 16 -2.56 -88.18 -48.44
CA GLY A 16 -2.64 -89.50 -49.07
C GLY A 16 -3.65 -90.40 -48.35
N GLY A 17 -4.93 -90.07 -48.49
CA GLY A 17 -5.96 -91.10 -48.43
C GLY A 17 -5.79 -92.05 -49.62
N ILE A 18 -6.46 -93.21 -49.50
CA ILE A 18 -6.53 -94.34 -50.46
C ILE A 18 -5.48 -95.43 -50.17
N PHE A 19 -5.87 -96.43 -49.36
CA PHE A 19 -6.05 -97.81 -49.84
C PHE A 19 -6.53 -98.70 -48.68
N SER A 20 -7.85 -98.83 -48.56
CA SER A 20 -8.45 -100.05 -48.00
C SER A 20 -8.55 -101.10 -49.11
N LEU A 21 -8.53 -102.37 -48.68
CA LEU A 21 -8.80 -103.61 -49.44
C LEU A 21 -7.58 -104.29 -50.08
N LYS A 22 -7.07 -105.35 -49.44
CA LYS A 22 -7.20 -106.72 -49.98
C LYS A 22 -6.79 -107.82 -48.97
N ALA A 23 -7.80 -108.65 -48.75
CA ALA A 23 -7.85 -110.00 -48.23
C ALA A 23 -6.72 -110.99 -48.65
N VAL A 24 -6.38 -111.86 -47.67
CA VAL A 24 -6.28 -113.35 -47.75
C VAL A 24 -4.96 -113.99 -48.26
N PHE A 25 -4.66 -115.14 -47.60
CA PHE A 25 -3.59 -116.15 -47.78
C PHE A 25 -2.33 -115.93 -46.89
N LYS A 26 -1.80 -116.87 -46.08
CA LYS A 26 -1.96 -118.33 -45.96
C LYS A 26 -1.20 -118.83 -44.68
N LYS A 27 -1.81 -119.77 -43.91
CA LYS A 27 -1.25 -120.96 -43.18
C LYS A 27 0.03 -120.80 -42.30
N GLN A 28 -0.03 -120.86 -40.94
CA GLN A 28 0.07 -122.04 -40.02
C GLN A 28 1.49 -122.63 -39.81
N PRO A 29 1.82 -123.39 -38.72
CA PRO A 29 1.26 -123.52 -37.36
C PRO A 29 2.29 -123.68 -36.18
N LYS A 30 1.74 -123.90 -34.97
CA LYS A 30 2.34 -124.20 -33.64
C LYS A 30 3.04 -125.57 -33.53
N GLN A 31 3.92 -125.71 -32.51
CA GLN A 31 4.21 -126.87 -31.60
C GLN A 31 5.67 -126.72 -31.10
N LYS A 32 6.17 -127.11 -29.92
CA LYS A 32 5.74 -127.71 -28.64
C LYS A 32 7.05 -127.79 -27.80
N ALA A 33 6.92 -127.74 -26.47
CA ALA A 33 7.89 -128.30 -25.49
C ALA A 33 9.28 -127.60 -25.42
N LEU A 34 10.07 -127.59 -24.35
CA LEU A 34 10.18 -128.45 -23.18
C LEU A 34 11.07 -127.70 -22.14
N LEU A 35 10.68 -127.78 -20.86
CA LEU A 35 11.46 -127.92 -19.60
C LEU A 35 12.87 -127.28 -19.40
N LEU A 36 12.98 -126.64 -18.20
CA LEU A 36 14.10 -126.62 -17.21
C LEU A 36 15.46 -126.05 -17.68
N THR A 37 16.27 -125.27 -16.95
CA THR A 37 16.56 -124.98 -15.51
C THR A 37 17.60 -123.83 -15.58
N GLY A 38 17.61 -122.79 -14.75
CA GLY A 38 18.08 -122.84 -13.36
C GLY A 38 18.72 -121.49 -12.93
N VAL A 39 18.44 -121.11 -11.68
CA VAL A 39 19.26 -120.35 -10.71
C VAL A 39 19.87 -119.00 -11.12
N SER A 40 19.28 -117.91 -10.61
CA SER A 40 20.03 -116.96 -9.75
C SER A 40 19.11 -116.07 -8.94
N PHE A 41 19.36 -116.11 -7.64
CA PHE A 41 18.78 -115.30 -6.59
C PHE A 41 19.61 -114.01 -6.49
N LEU A 42 19.01 -112.83 -6.68
CA LEU A 42 19.47 -111.55 -6.14
C LEU A 42 18.39 -110.49 -6.35
N THR A 43 17.70 -110.19 -5.25
CA THR A 43 17.02 -108.94 -4.91
C THR A 43 17.03 -107.83 -5.98
N LEU A 44 15.88 -107.56 -6.59
CA LEU A 44 15.47 -106.18 -6.82
C LEU A 44 13.99 -106.05 -6.46
N ILE A 45 13.80 -105.71 -5.19
CA ILE A 45 12.63 -105.05 -4.64
C ILE A 45 12.20 -103.98 -5.65
N GLY A 46 10.89 -103.91 -5.92
CA GLY A 46 10.32 -102.93 -6.84
C GLY A 46 10.77 -101.52 -6.48
N ALA A 47 11.70 -100.97 -7.26
CA ALA A 47 11.75 -99.55 -7.48
C ALA A 47 10.54 -99.22 -8.36
N ILE A 48 9.36 -99.13 -7.74
CA ILE A 48 8.41 -98.12 -8.19
C ILE A 48 9.23 -96.86 -8.09
N ALA A 49 9.69 -96.35 -9.23
CA ALA A 49 10.27 -95.03 -9.29
C ALA A 49 9.16 -94.10 -8.78
N LEU A 50 9.24 -93.72 -7.51
CA LEU A 50 8.51 -92.58 -7.00
C LEU A 50 9.07 -91.41 -7.79
N SER A 51 8.43 -91.09 -8.90
CA SER A 51 8.72 -89.90 -9.69
C SER A 51 8.80 -88.74 -8.70
N PRO A 52 9.91 -87.98 -8.68
CA PRO A 52 10.08 -86.94 -7.67
C PRO A 52 8.96 -85.94 -7.84
N GLU A 53 8.15 -85.76 -6.78
CA GLU A 53 7.01 -84.86 -6.79
C GLU A 53 7.42 -83.48 -7.32
N VAL A 54 6.56 -82.92 -8.16
CA VAL A 54 6.76 -81.62 -8.81
C VAL A 54 5.83 -80.64 -8.10
N PRO A 55 6.28 -79.41 -7.79
CA PRO A 55 5.39 -78.40 -7.21
C PRO A 55 4.21 -78.16 -8.15
N ASN A 56 3.02 -77.98 -7.58
CA ASN A 56 1.83 -77.62 -8.33
C ASN A 56 1.18 -76.39 -7.72
N ILE A 57 0.82 -75.43 -8.57
CA ILE A 57 0.02 -74.27 -8.17
C ILE A 57 -1.03 -73.97 -9.22
N SER A 58 -2.22 -73.61 -8.75
CA SER A 58 -3.32 -73.12 -9.59
C SER A 58 -4.09 -72.05 -8.85
N LEU A 59 -4.20 -70.88 -9.46
CA LEU A 59 -5.03 -69.78 -8.97
C LEU A 59 -6.48 -69.97 -9.43
N ALA A 60 -7.44 -69.56 -8.60
CA ALA A 60 -8.86 -69.63 -8.96
C ALA A 60 -9.19 -68.76 -10.18
N GLU A 61 -8.49 -67.63 -10.33
CA GLU A 61 -8.68 -66.64 -11.38
C GLU A 61 -7.33 -66.08 -11.84
N LYS A 62 -7.27 -65.55 -13.07
CA LYS A 62 -6.07 -64.88 -13.63
C LYS A 62 -6.05 -63.37 -13.39
N THR A 63 -7.21 -62.80 -13.08
CA THR A 63 -7.40 -61.39 -12.73
C THR A 63 -8.53 -61.28 -11.72
N ILE A 64 -8.41 -60.37 -10.77
CA ILE A 64 -9.40 -60.12 -9.72
C ILE A 64 -9.52 -58.62 -9.49
N GLU A 65 -10.72 -58.14 -9.21
CA GLU A 65 -10.96 -56.75 -8.81
C GLU A 65 -10.97 -56.59 -7.29
N THR A 66 -10.50 -55.45 -6.79
CA THR A 66 -10.61 -55.13 -5.37
C THR A 66 -12.06 -54.83 -4.96
N ASN A 67 -12.36 -54.88 -3.67
CA ASN A 67 -13.55 -54.22 -3.15
C ASN A 67 -13.36 -52.69 -3.08
N ASP A 68 -14.34 -51.99 -2.53
CA ASP A 68 -14.37 -50.52 -2.39
C ASP A 68 -13.27 -49.96 -1.46
N SER A 69 -12.66 -50.82 -0.64
CA SER A 69 -11.52 -50.47 0.22
C SER A 69 -10.17 -50.82 -0.40
N GLY A 70 -10.14 -51.21 -1.68
CA GLY A 70 -8.90 -51.58 -2.37
C GLY A 70 -8.39 -52.98 -1.99
N ILE A 71 -9.21 -53.83 -1.34
CA ILE A 71 -8.79 -55.15 -0.87
C ILE A 71 -9.29 -56.24 -1.82
N ALA A 72 -8.42 -57.16 -2.22
CA ALA A 72 -8.79 -58.40 -2.92
C ALA A 72 -8.30 -59.63 -2.14
N THR A 73 -9.07 -60.71 -2.18
CA THR A 73 -8.68 -62.01 -1.60
C THR A 73 -8.44 -63.01 -2.71
N ILE A 74 -7.18 -63.40 -2.88
CA ILE A 74 -6.72 -64.34 -3.88
C ILE A 74 -6.74 -65.72 -3.26
N THR A 75 -7.35 -66.69 -3.95
CA THR A 75 -7.38 -68.08 -3.49
C THR A 75 -6.80 -68.99 -4.56
N GLY A 76 -6.16 -70.08 -4.11
CA GLY A 76 -5.56 -71.04 -5.01
C GLY A 76 -5.41 -72.41 -4.36
N LYS A 77 -4.99 -73.36 -5.18
CA LYS A 77 -4.71 -74.73 -4.79
C LYS A 77 -3.24 -75.06 -5.04
N THR A 78 -2.73 -75.97 -4.23
CA THR A 78 -1.38 -76.52 -4.29
C THR A 78 -1.40 -77.97 -3.83
N ASN A 79 -0.37 -78.76 -4.17
CA ASN A 79 -0.13 -80.03 -3.49
C ASN A 79 0.44 -79.81 -2.08
N GLU A 80 0.21 -80.76 -1.18
CA GLU A 80 0.51 -80.64 0.26
C GLU A 80 2.01 -80.52 0.57
N GLN A 81 2.86 -81.01 -0.33
CA GLN A 81 4.32 -80.96 -0.17
C GLN A 81 4.94 -79.63 -0.61
N SER A 82 4.19 -78.77 -1.31
CA SER A 82 4.70 -77.48 -1.79
C SER A 82 4.59 -76.40 -0.73
N THR A 83 5.66 -75.63 -0.61
CA THR A 83 5.63 -74.33 0.07
C THR A 83 5.21 -73.26 -0.92
N ILE A 84 4.23 -72.43 -0.57
CA ILE A 84 3.80 -71.30 -1.42
C ILE A 84 4.41 -70.01 -0.90
N SER A 85 4.92 -69.19 -1.82
CA SER A 85 5.32 -67.82 -1.54
C SER A 85 4.73 -66.83 -2.52
N VAL A 86 4.57 -65.59 -2.09
CA VAL A 86 4.21 -64.45 -2.93
C VAL A 86 5.17 -63.32 -2.60
N ASP A 87 5.80 -62.72 -3.63
CA ASP A 87 6.83 -61.70 -3.49
C ASP A 87 7.94 -62.07 -2.48
N GLY A 88 8.33 -63.35 -2.47
CA GLY A 88 9.36 -63.89 -1.58
C GLY A 88 8.92 -64.16 -0.13
N LYS A 89 7.66 -63.92 0.23
CA LYS A 89 7.11 -64.25 1.55
C LYS A 89 6.30 -65.54 1.49
N THR A 90 6.63 -66.49 2.36
CA THR A 90 5.87 -67.74 2.48
C THR A 90 4.47 -67.47 3.03
N ILE A 91 3.46 -68.13 2.48
CA ILE A 91 2.05 -68.03 2.92
C ILE A 91 1.55 -69.39 3.37
N ASP A 92 0.62 -69.37 4.34
CA ASP A 92 0.07 -70.59 4.92
C ASP A 92 -0.82 -71.34 3.93
N THR A 93 -0.68 -72.67 3.94
CA THR A 93 -1.50 -73.60 3.17
C THR A 93 -2.26 -74.53 4.13
N LYS A 94 -3.51 -74.86 3.80
CA LYS A 94 -4.33 -75.81 4.56
C LYS A 94 -5.06 -76.73 3.60
N ASN A 95 -4.80 -78.04 3.71
CA ASN A 95 -5.41 -79.08 2.87
C ASN A 95 -5.26 -78.77 1.36
N GLY A 96 -4.05 -78.40 0.94
CA GLY A 96 -3.74 -78.05 -0.45
C GLY A 96 -4.43 -76.78 -0.96
N LYS A 97 -4.87 -75.88 -0.08
CA LYS A 97 -5.46 -74.58 -0.43
C LYS A 97 -4.73 -73.45 0.27
N PHE A 98 -4.69 -72.28 -0.37
CA PHE A 98 -4.17 -71.06 0.24
C PHE A 98 -5.08 -69.87 -0.05
N SER A 99 -4.94 -68.84 0.78
CA SER A 99 -5.63 -67.56 0.65
C SER A 99 -4.66 -66.44 0.96
N TYR A 100 -4.59 -65.43 0.09
CA TYR A 100 -3.74 -64.27 0.25
C TYR A 100 -4.56 -62.99 0.08
N LYS A 101 -4.45 -62.07 1.04
CA LYS A 101 -5.14 -60.78 0.99
C LYS A 101 -4.15 -59.72 0.53
N VAL A 102 -4.49 -59.02 -0.54
CA VAL A 102 -3.74 -57.88 -1.08
C VAL A 102 -4.57 -56.61 -0.92
N THR A 103 -3.88 -55.49 -0.67
CA THR A 103 -4.50 -54.16 -0.62
C THR A 103 -3.78 -53.26 -1.62
N LEU A 104 -4.53 -52.67 -2.55
CA LEU A 104 -4.03 -51.63 -3.44
C LEU A 104 -4.06 -50.28 -2.71
N HIS A 105 -3.11 -49.41 -3.04
CA HIS A 105 -2.99 -48.06 -2.46
C HIS A 105 -3.16 -46.95 -3.50
N ASP A 106 -3.26 -47.30 -4.77
CA ASP A 106 -3.42 -46.39 -5.89
C ASP A 106 -4.37 -46.99 -6.95
N ASP A 107 -4.56 -46.26 -8.05
CA ASP A 107 -5.41 -46.66 -9.16
C ASP A 107 -4.70 -47.55 -10.19
N GLN A 108 -3.50 -48.07 -9.86
CA GLN A 108 -2.73 -48.91 -10.76
C GLN A 108 -2.96 -50.39 -10.48
N PRO A 109 -3.11 -51.23 -11.52
CA PRO A 109 -3.12 -52.68 -11.34
C PRO A 109 -1.81 -53.19 -10.74
N GLN A 110 -1.90 -54.12 -9.79
CA GLN A 110 -0.74 -54.80 -9.21
C GLN A 110 -0.65 -56.23 -9.73
N LYS A 111 0.52 -56.59 -10.27
CA LYS A 111 0.81 -57.97 -10.66
C LYS A 111 1.51 -58.70 -9.52
N LEU A 112 0.95 -59.82 -9.08
CA LEU A 112 1.53 -60.68 -8.06
C LEU A 112 2.03 -61.98 -8.68
N THR A 113 3.18 -62.46 -8.22
CA THR A 113 3.76 -63.74 -8.64
C THR A 113 3.75 -64.70 -7.46
N PHE A 114 3.01 -65.79 -7.60
CA PHE A 114 3.00 -66.88 -6.65
C PHE A 114 3.97 -67.95 -7.11
N VAL A 115 4.77 -68.46 -6.18
CA VAL A 115 5.77 -69.51 -6.41
C VAL A 115 5.45 -70.69 -5.51
N ALA A 116 5.23 -71.86 -6.10
CA ALA A 116 5.20 -73.13 -5.40
C ALA A 116 6.56 -73.81 -5.52
N SER A 117 7.15 -74.20 -4.40
CA SER A 117 8.49 -74.80 -4.37
C SER A 117 8.50 -76.14 -3.62
N ILE A 118 9.17 -77.15 -4.20
CA ILE A 118 9.53 -78.43 -3.57
C ILE A 118 11.03 -78.65 -3.80
N GLY A 119 11.83 -78.49 -2.75
CA GLY A 119 13.29 -78.52 -2.86
C GLY A 119 13.80 -77.42 -3.80
N ALA A 120 14.52 -77.79 -4.86
CA ALA A 120 15.02 -76.86 -5.87
C ALA A 120 14.09 -76.66 -7.09
N LYS A 121 12.93 -77.33 -7.11
CA LYS A 121 11.95 -77.20 -8.20
C LYS A 121 10.93 -76.13 -7.84
N GLU A 122 10.58 -75.30 -8.82
CA GLU A 122 9.59 -74.24 -8.66
C GLU A 122 8.58 -74.25 -9.81
N GLN A 123 7.33 -73.87 -9.51
CA GLN A 123 6.31 -73.52 -10.48
C GLN A 123 5.74 -72.15 -10.11
N THR A 124 5.54 -71.28 -11.11
CA THR A 124 5.02 -69.94 -10.91
C THR A 124 3.65 -69.75 -11.55
N GLU A 125 2.79 -68.97 -10.89
CA GLU A 125 1.53 -68.49 -11.42
C GLU A 125 1.41 -66.99 -11.11
N THR A 126 0.85 -66.23 -12.04
CA THR A 126 0.70 -64.78 -11.86
C THR A 126 -0.76 -64.37 -11.91
N ILE A 127 -1.12 -63.37 -11.11
CA ILE A 127 -2.45 -62.76 -11.10
C ILE A 127 -2.33 -61.24 -11.15
N GLU A 128 -3.22 -60.63 -11.92
CA GLU A 128 -3.37 -59.17 -12.00
C GLU A 128 -4.54 -58.71 -11.12
N VAL A 129 -4.24 -57.91 -10.11
CA VAL A 129 -5.20 -57.33 -9.18
C VAL A 129 -5.53 -55.92 -9.68
N LYS A 130 -6.77 -55.68 -10.08
CA LYS A 130 -7.22 -54.40 -10.62
C LYS A 130 -8.01 -53.64 -9.56
N PRO A 131 -7.84 -52.31 -9.45
CA PRO A 131 -8.67 -51.52 -8.58
C PRO A 131 -10.11 -51.50 -9.11
N SER A 132 -11.09 -51.67 -8.23
CA SER A 132 -12.49 -51.49 -8.61
C SER A 132 -12.82 -50.05 -8.91
N LYS A 133 -13.86 -49.85 -9.72
CA LYS A 133 -14.41 -48.52 -10.00
C LYS A 133 -14.76 -47.73 -8.73
N ALA A 134 -15.29 -48.40 -7.72
CA ALA A 134 -15.65 -47.78 -6.44
C ALA A 134 -14.42 -47.34 -5.65
N PHE A 135 -13.35 -48.16 -5.60
CA PHE A 135 -12.09 -47.77 -4.96
C PHE A 135 -11.41 -46.59 -5.67
N VAL A 136 -11.38 -46.58 -7.00
CA VAL A 136 -10.85 -45.43 -7.76
C VAL A 136 -11.67 -44.17 -7.50
N ALA A 137 -12.99 -44.27 -7.39
CA ALA A 137 -13.83 -43.13 -7.03
C ALA A 137 -13.52 -42.61 -5.62
N PHE A 138 -13.33 -43.51 -4.65
CA PHE A 138 -12.91 -43.18 -3.29
C PHE A 138 -11.56 -42.44 -3.26
N LEU A 139 -10.55 -42.94 -3.98
CA LEU A 139 -9.23 -42.28 -4.07
C LEU A 139 -9.33 -40.87 -4.67
N ASN A 140 -10.16 -40.70 -5.71
CA ASN A 140 -10.39 -39.39 -6.32
C ASN A 140 -11.10 -38.42 -5.38
N GLU A 141 -12.12 -38.90 -4.65
CA GLU A 141 -12.83 -38.10 -3.65
C GLU A 141 -11.90 -37.69 -2.50
N GLU A 142 -11.07 -38.61 -2.00
CA GLU A 142 -10.06 -38.32 -0.96
C GLU A 142 -9.07 -37.25 -1.43
N LYS A 143 -8.57 -37.36 -2.66
CA LYS A 143 -7.68 -36.36 -3.27
C LYS A 143 -8.37 -34.99 -3.38
N GLN A 144 -9.60 -34.95 -3.89
CA GLN A 144 -10.37 -33.69 -4.01
C GLN A 144 -10.66 -33.05 -2.65
N ASN A 145 -10.96 -33.86 -1.63
CA ASN A 145 -11.15 -33.40 -0.26
C ASN A 145 -9.85 -32.77 0.30
N LYS A 146 -8.70 -33.41 0.06
CA LYS A 146 -7.39 -32.88 0.47
C LYS A 146 -7.09 -31.55 -0.22
N GLU A 147 -7.27 -31.46 -1.54
CA GLU A 147 -7.07 -30.22 -2.29
C GLU A 147 -8.00 -29.09 -1.82
N SER A 148 -9.25 -29.43 -1.48
CA SER A 148 -10.22 -28.46 -0.96
C SER A 148 -9.81 -27.93 0.42
N LEU A 149 -9.27 -28.81 1.27
CA LEU A 149 -8.74 -28.44 2.59
C LEU A 149 -7.52 -27.52 2.48
N GLU A 150 -6.58 -27.82 1.59
CA GLU A 150 -5.41 -26.97 1.32
C GLU A 150 -5.82 -25.58 0.79
N LYS A 151 -6.82 -25.51 -0.09
CA LYS A 151 -7.37 -24.24 -0.59
C LYS A 151 -8.05 -23.43 0.51
N ALA A 152 -8.80 -24.08 1.40
CA ALA A 152 -9.44 -23.44 2.53
C ALA A 152 -8.41 -22.87 3.52
N GLU A 153 -7.38 -23.64 3.86
CA GLU A 153 -6.27 -23.19 4.72
C GLU A 153 -5.55 -21.99 4.10
N THR A 154 -5.24 -22.05 2.80
CA THR A 154 -4.56 -20.94 2.10
C THR A 154 -5.38 -19.65 2.14
N ALA A 155 -6.69 -19.74 1.90
CA ALA A 155 -7.58 -18.59 1.97
C ALA A 155 -7.68 -18.04 3.40
N LEU A 156 -7.73 -18.92 4.40
CA LEU A 156 -7.79 -18.55 5.81
C LEU A 156 -6.52 -17.82 6.26
N VAL A 157 -5.32 -18.33 5.94
CA VAL A 157 -4.03 -17.67 6.22
C VAL A 157 -3.95 -16.29 5.56
N LEU A 158 -4.43 -16.16 4.32
CA LEU A 158 -4.51 -14.86 3.66
C LEU A 158 -5.45 -13.90 4.40
N ALA A 159 -6.59 -14.39 4.88
CA ALA A 159 -7.54 -13.59 5.65
C ALA A 159 -7.01 -13.21 7.04
N GLU A 160 -6.20 -14.05 7.68
CA GLU A 160 -5.54 -13.74 8.96
C GLU A 160 -4.46 -12.67 8.83
N SER A 161 -3.65 -12.74 7.76
CA SER A 161 -2.63 -11.72 7.49
C SER A 161 -3.25 -10.39 7.04
N LYS A 162 -4.37 -10.45 6.31
CA LYS A 162 -5.10 -9.28 5.81
C LYS A 162 -6.62 -9.48 5.95
N PRO A 163 -7.21 -9.19 7.13
CA PRO A 163 -8.63 -9.29 7.44
C PRO A 163 -9.46 -8.24 6.70
N THR A 164 -9.63 -8.40 5.40
CA THR A 164 -10.60 -7.63 4.61
C THR A 164 -11.89 -8.42 4.48
N GLN A 165 -13.01 -7.74 4.25
CA GLN A 165 -14.29 -8.40 3.99
C GLN A 165 -14.17 -9.43 2.85
N LYS A 166 -13.48 -9.05 1.76
CA LYS A 166 -13.24 -9.93 0.61
C LYS A 166 -12.50 -11.21 1.01
N ASN A 167 -11.40 -11.11 1.74
CA ASN A 167 -10.61 -12.28 2.14
C ASN A 167 -11.38 -13.15 3.14
N TYR A 168 -12.12 -12.54 4.07
CA TYR A 168 -13.01 -13.26 4.98
C TYR A 168 -14.09 -14.04 4.22
N ASP A 169 -14.78 -13.42 3.26
CA ASP A 169 -15.84 -14.07 2.48
C ASP A 169 -15.31 -15.23 1.64
N GLU A 170 -14.11 -15.06 1.06
CA GLU A 170 -13.44 -16.13 0.32
C GLU A 170 -13.08 -17.30 1.23
N ALA A 171 -12.45 -17.05 2.39
CA ALA A 171 -12.12 -18.09 3.36
C ALA A 171 -13.39 -18.79 3.87
N ALA A 172 -14.43 -18.04 4.24
CA ALA A 172 -15.70 -18.57 4.72
C ALA A 172 -16.37 -19.47 3.67
N THR A 173 -16.37 -19.06 2.40
CA THR A 173 -16.94 -19.85 1.30
C THR A 173 -16.18 -21.17 1.12
N ARG A 174 -14.85 -21.16 1.20
CA ARG A 174 -14.04 -22.38 1.08
C ARG A 174 -14.25 -23.33 2.25
N ILE A 175 -14.26 -22.81 3.48
CA ILE A 175 -14.47 -23.60 4.71
C ILE A 175 -15.87 -24.24 4.71
N THR A 176 -16.91 -23.49 4.34
CA THR A 176 -18.29 -24.02 4.27
C THR A 176 -18.50 -25.04 3.16
N SER A 177 -17.65 -25.04 2.14
CA SER A 177 -17.68 -26.03 1.05
C SER A 177 -16.97 -27.34 1.40
N LEU A 178 -16.31 -27.44 2.56
CA LEU A 178 -15.63 -28.67 2.98
C LEU A 178 -16.64 -29.76 3.36
N THR A 179 -16.34 -30.99 2.98
CA THR A 179 -17.16 -32.17 3.29
C THR A 179 -17.11 -32.57 4.75
N LYS A 180 -16.02 -32.25 5.45
CA LYS A 180 -15.80 -32.52 6.86
C LYS A 180 -15.61 -31.21 7.63
N GLU A 181 -16.32 -31.07 8.73
CA GLU A 181 -16.20 -29.92 9.61
C GLU A 181 -14.76 -29.78 10.13
N GLN A 182 -14.24 -28.56 10.07
CA GLN A 182 -12.93 -28.17 10.60
C GLN A 182 -13.12 -27.16 11.73
N GLU A 183 -13.14 -27.64 12.97
CA GLU A 183 -13.41 -26.78 14.14
C GLU A 183 -12.35 -25.67 14.29
N ASP A 184 -11.08 -25.99 14.03
CA ASP A 184 -9.97 -25.02 14.04
C ASP A 184 -10.20 -23.88 13.03
N PHE A 185 -10.59 -24.23 11.80
CA PHE A 185 -10.85 -23.23 10.76
C PHE A 185 -11.99 -22.30 11.15
N THR A 186 -13.03 -22.85 11.79
CA THR A 186 -14.18 -22.06 12.27
C THR A 186 -13.76 -21.06 13.34
N LYS A 187 -12.92 -21.48 14.30
CA LYS A 187 -12.39 -20.60 15.36
C LYS A 187 -11.51 -19.48 14.78
N ARG A 188 -10.59 -19.83 13.89
CA ARG A 188 -9.70 -18.88 13.21
C ARG A 188 -10.49 -17.89 12.34
N LEU A 189 -11.49 -18.36 11.61
CA LEU A 189 -12.36 -17.50 10.80
C LEU A 189 -13.17 -16.51 11.65
N ALA A 190 -13.59 -16.89 12.86
CA ALA A 190 -14.24 -15.97 13.79
C ALA A 190 -13.29 -14.84 14.24
N ILE A 191 -12.02 -15.17 14.54
CA ILE A 191 -10.99 -14.17 14.85
C ILE A 191 -10.79 -13.22 13.66
N VAL A 192 -10.71 -13.74 12.43
CA VAL A 192 -10.62 -12.92 11.22
C VAL A 192 -11.80 -11.95 11.15
N LYS A 193 -13.03 -12.44 11.33
CA LYS A 193 -14.27 -11.64 11.27
C LYS A 193 -14.22 -10.44 12.22
N ASP A 194 -13.80 -10.66 13.45
CA ASP A 194 -13.72 -9.61 14.47
C ASP A 194 -12.68 -8.53 14.13
N ASN A 195 -11.65 -8.86 13.34
CA ASN A 195 -10.62 -7.91 12.91
C ASN A 195 -10.96 -7.19 11.59
N VAL A 196 -11.94 -7.66 10.81
CA VAL A 196 -12.38 -6.99 9.57
C VAL A 196 -12.73 -5.51 9.76
N PRO A 197 -13.61 -5.12 10.71
CA PRO A 197 -13.95 -3.70 10.90
C PRO A 197 -12.75 -2.86 11.36
N ILE A 198 -11.77 -3.45 12.02
CA ILE A 198 -10.55 -2.77 12.46
C ILE A 198 -9.69 -2.38 11.24
N TYR A 199 -9.48 -3.33 10.32
CA TYR A 199 -8.74 -3.05 9.08
C TYR A 199 -9.45 -2.01 8.22
N ALA A 200 -10.78 -2.09 8.09
CA ALA A 200 -11.57 -1.11 7.36
C ALA A 200 -11.42 0.30 7.96
N ALA A 201 -11.39 0.44 9.28
CA ALA A 201 -11.18 1.72 9.95
C ALA A 201 -9.78 2.29 9.69
N VAL A 202 -8.74 1.45 9.69
CA VAL A 202 -7.36 1.89 9.38
C VAL A 202 -7.24 2.36 7.93
N GLU A 203 -7.80 1.61 6.97
CA GLU A 203 -7.81 2.01 5.55
C GLU A 203 -8.59 3.32 5.34
N LEU A 204 -9.70 3.50 6.06
CA LEU A 204 -10.46 4.75 6.03
C LEU A 204 -9.65 5.91 6.62
N ALA A 205 -8.94 5.71 7.73
CA ALA A 205 -8.05 6.72 8.32
C ALA A 205 -6.92 7.11 7.38
N GLU A 206 -6.30 6.15 6.69
CA GLU A 206 -5.28 6.39 5.66
C GLU A 206 -5.79 7.18 4.46
N THR A 207 -7.04 6.94 4.07
CA THR A 207 -7.69 7.60 2.94
C THR A 207 -8.12 9.02 3.32
N LYS A 208 -8.76 9.19 4.48
CA LYS A 208 -9.32 10.47 4.91
C LYS A 208 -8.28 11.41 5.51
N GLN A 209 -7.28 10.87 6.21
CA GLN A 209 -6.20 11.61 6.87
C GLN A 209 -6.74 12.75 7.74
N THR A 210 -7.66 12.42 8.64
CA THR A 210 -8.21 13.34 9.64
C THR A 210 -8.02 12.78 11.04
N LYS A 211 -7.91 13.66 12.04
CA LYS A 211 -7.75 13.25 13.44
C LYS A 211 -8.87 12.34 13.91
N GLU A 212 -10.12 12.70 13.61
CA GLU A 212 -11.31 11.92 13.97
C GLU A 212 -11.21 10.46 13.51
N HIS A 213 -10.82 10.24 12.25
CA HIS A 213 -10.71 8.89 11.71
C HIS A 213 -9.50 8.13 12.28
N VAL A 214 -8.38 8.82 12.57
CA VAL A 214 -7.22 8.21 13.23
C VAL A 214 -7.55 7.83 14.67
N ASP A 215 -8.25 8.67 15.42
CA ASP A 215 -8.64 8.40 16.80
C ASP A 215 -9.62 7.21 16.86
N ALA A 216 -10.62 7.20 15.99
CA ALA A 216 -11.57 6.09 15.87
C ALA A 216 -10.87 4.78 15.50
N ALA A 217 -9.96 4.80 14.51
CA ALA A 217 -9.18 3.64 14.13
C ALA A 217 -8.24 3.18 15.26
N THR A 218 -7.62 4.11 15.99
CA THR A 218 -6.72 3.79 17.12
C THR A 218 -7.48 3.06 18.23
N ALA A 219 -8.69 3.51 18.56
CA ALA A 219 -9.54 2.85 19.55
C ALA A 219 -9.93 1.43 19.13
N LEU A 220 -10.14 1.19 17.83
CA LEU A 220 -10.40 -0.15 17.29
C LEU A 220 -9.14 -1.02 17.28
N VAL A 221 -7.99 -0.48 16.86
CA VAL A 221 -6.70 -1.21 16.86
C VAL A 221 -6.29 -1.64 18.26
N ALA A 222 -6.67 -0.91 19.31
CA ALA A 222 -6.46 -1.34 20.68
C ALA A 222 -7.09 -2.72 20.98
N LYS A 223 -8.20 -3.05 20.31
CA LYS A 223 -8.95 -4.31 20.42
C LYS A 223 -8.49 -5.38 19.41
N ALA A 224 -7.57 -5.05 18.51
CA ALA A 224 -7.09 -5.98 17.49
C ALA A 224 -6.40 -7.19 18.12
N THR A 225 -6.76 -8.38 17.65
CA THR A 225 -6.10 -9.64 18.01
C THR A 225 -5.14 -10.11 16.92
N LEU A 226 -5.26 -9.56 15.71
CA LEU A 226 -4.36 -9.83 14.58
C LEU A 226 -3.57 -8.57 14.20
N ASN A 227 -2.27 -8.73 13.95
CA ASN A 227 -1.39 -7.73 13.33
C ASN A 227 -1.37 -6.34 14.00
N LYS A 228 -1.66 -6.27 15.30
CA LYS A 228 -1.83 -5.02 16.06
C LYS A 228 -0.67 -4.04 15.90
N ASP A 229 0.57 -4.53 15.96
CA ASP A 229 1.76 -3.67 15.84
C ASP A 229 1.89 -3.04 14.45
N ALA A 230 1.59 -3.81 13.40
CA ALA A 230 1.63 -3.32 12.02
C ALA A 230 0.55 -2.25 11.78
N LEU A 231 -0.66 -2.47 12.29
CA LEU A 231 -1.75 -1.49 12.22
C LEU A 231 -1.42 -0.21 12.99
N SER A 232 -0.83 -0.35 14.18
CA SER A 232 -0.43 0.80 15.00
C SER A 232 0.62 1.66 14.28
N LYS A 233 1.63 1.05 13.65
CA LYS A 233 2.65 1.76 12.85
C LYS A 233 2.04 2.52 11.67
N ARG A 234 1.07 1.92 10.97
CA ARG A 234 0.33 2.59 9.89
C ARG A 234 -0.37 3.84 10.40
N LEU A 235 -1.10 3.74 11.51
CA LEU A 235 -1.78 4.88 12.12
C LEU A 235 -0.81 5.97 12.60
N THR A 236 0.34 5.61 13.19
CA THR A 236 1.39 6.59 13.54
C THR A 236 1.87 7.36 12.31
N THR A 237 2.05 6.66 11.18
CA THR A 237 2.46 7.31 9.92
C THR A 237 1.40 8.28 9.41
N VAL A 238 0.12 7.90 9.48
CA VAL A 238 -1.00 8.80 9.12
C VAL A 238 -1.04 10.01 10.05
N GLN A 239 -0.90 9.80 11.36
CA GLN A 239 -0.89 10.89 12.35
C GLN A 239 0.26 11.89 12.11
N GLN A 240 1.44 11.40 11.74
CA GLN A 240 2.56 12.26 11.36
C GLN A 240 2.21 13.11 10.13
N LYS A 241 1.67 12.50 9.07
CA LYS A 241 1.26 13.23 7.86
C LYS A 241 0.22 14.31 8.14
N ILE A 242 -0.76 14.02 9.01
CA ILE A 242 -1.76 15.02 9.45
C ILE A 242 -1.07 16.19 10.15
N THR A 243 -0.16 15.90 11.07
CA THR A 243 0.55 16.92 11.85
C THR A 243 1.42 17.80 10.94
N GLU A 244 2.11 17.20 9.97
CA GLU A 244 2.90 17.92 8.97
C GLU A 244 2.02 18.82 8.09
N LYS A 245 0.87 18.30 7.63
CA LYS A 245 -0.10 19.07 6.85
C LYS A 245 -0.66 20.27 7.62
N GLU A 246 -1.09 20.07 8.86
CA GLU A 246 -1.59 21.16 9.71
C GLU A 246 -0.52 22.21 10.00
N LYS A 247 0.73 21.78 10.21
CA LYS A 247 1.85 22.70 10.37
C LYS A 247 2.08 23.52 9.10
N ALA A 248 2.08 22.89 7.93
CA ALA A 248 2.24 23.58 6.66
C ALA A 248 1.10 24.58 6.42
N GLU A 249 -0.15 24.20 6.68
CA GLU A 249 -1.32 25.09 6.58
C GLU A 249 -1.21 26.31 7.49
N LYS A 250 -0.78 26.12 8.75
CA LYS A 250 -0.54 27.23 9.69
C LYS A 250 0.58 28.17 9.21
N GLN A 251 1.67 27.61 8.68
CA GLN A 251 2.76 28.43 8.15
C GLN A 251 2.32 29.23 6.92
N ILE A 252 1.54 28.62 6.02
CA ILE A 252 0.95 29.30 4.85
C ILE A 252 0.02 30.43 5.29
N ALA A 253 -0.85 30.18 6.29
CA ALA A 253 -1.74 31.21 6.83
C ALA A 253 -0.96 32.40 7.41
N ALA A 254 0.07 32.14 8.22
CA ALA A 254 0.92 33.18 8.79
C ALA A 254 1.68 33.97 7.71
N ALA A 255 2.18 33.31 6.66
CA ALA A 255 2.83 33.99 5.54
C ALA A 255 1.83 34.85 4.75
N ARG A 256 0.60 34.36 4.54
CA ARG A 256 -0.47 35.12 3.88
C ARG A 256 -0.83 36.38 4.66
N GLU A 257 -1.00 36.27 5.98
CA GLU A 257 -1.29 37.41 6.85
C GLU A 257 -0.16 38.45 6.82
N ALA A 258 1.10 38.01 6.86
CA ALA A 258 2.25 38.91 6.77
C ALA A 258 2.32 39.65 5.42
N VAL A 259 2.03 38.97 4.30
CA VAL A 259 1.96 39.60 2.98
C VAL A 259 0.81 40.60 2.89
N GLU A 260 -0.38 40.23 3.38
CA GLU A 260 -1.54 41.12 3.40
C GLU A 260 -1.27 42.38 4.23
N LYS A 261 -0.61 42.25 5.38
CA LYS A 261 -0.16 43.40 6.17
C LYS A 261 0.83 44.28 5.41
N ALA A 262 1.79 43.68 4.71
CA ALA A 262 2.76 44.43 3.90
C ALA A 262 2.11 45.16 2.71
N GLU A 263 1.02 44.62 2.16
CA GLU A 263 0.22 45.28 1.13
C GLU A 263 -0.60 46.44 1.66
N GLN A 264 -1.18 46.30 2.86
CA GLN A 264 -1.94 47.37 3.52
C GLN A 264 -1.03 48.50 4.02
N GLU A 265 0.15 48.15 4.55
CA GLU A 265 1.13 49.07 5.11
C GLU A 265 2.51 48.86 4.44
N PRO A 266 2.73 49.45 3.24
CA PRO A 266 3.96 49.24 2.48
C PRO A 266 5.17 49.88 3.16
N THR A 267 5.85 49.10 4.00
CA THR A 267 7.10 49.47 4.67
C THR A 267 8.16 48.39 4.47
N ASP A 268 9.46 48.73 4.54
CA ASP A 268 10.51 47.71 4.43
C ASP A 268 10.42 46.67 5.55
N ASP A 269 9.97 47.06 6.74
CA ASP A 269 9.82 46.14 7.87
C ASP A 269 8.75 45.09 7.60
N HIS A 270 7.56 45.49 7.14
CA HIS A 270 6.51 44.53 6.80
C HIS A 270 6.86 43.67 5.58
N TYR A 271 7.52 44.25 4.57
CA TYR A 271 8.05 43.48 3.45
C TYR A 271 9.06 42.41 3.93
N ASN A 272 10.02 42.78 4.79
CA ASN A 272 11.02 41.85 5.30
C ASN A 272 10.39 40.75 6.16
N GLN A 273 9.38 41.08 6.98
CA GLN A 273 8.60 40.10 7.74
C GLN A 273 7.86 39.12 6.82
N ALA A 274 7.21 39.61 5.77
CA ALA A 274 6.52 38.78 4.78
C ALA A 274 7.48 37.83 4.06
N ILE A 275 8.63 38.33 3.59
CA ILE A 275 9.66 37.50 2.94
C ILE A 275 10.23 36.45 3.90
N ALA A 276 10.46 36.81 5.16
CA ALA A 276 10.93 35.86 6.17
C ALA A 276 9.92 34.70 6.34
N LYS A 277 8.62 35.01 6.42
CA LYS A 277 7.57 33.99 6.53
C LYS A 277 7.39 33.14 5.27
N ILE A 278 7.52 33.72 4.09
CA ILE A 278 7.50 32.96 2.83
C ILE A 278 8.69 31.99 2.76
N LYS A 279 9.87 32.41 3.23
CA LYS A 279 11.08 31.57 3.26
C LYS A 279 10.97 30.36 4.21
N GLU A 280 10.15 30.46 5.25
CA GLU A 280 9.85 29.35 6.17
C GLU A 280 8.97 28.26 5.53
N LEU A 281 8.38 28.50 4.34
CA LEU A 281 7.50 27.54 3.66
C LEU A 281 8.28 26.45 2.91
N PRO A 282 7.99 25.15 3.14
CA PRO A 282 8.82 24.05 2.63
C PRO A 282 8.91 23.94 1.10
N ASN A 283 7.88 24.38 0.35
CA ASN A 283 7.86 24.34 -1.12
C ASN A 283 7.91 25.74 -1.76
N GLY A 284 8.25 26.76 -0.97
CA GLY A 284 8.01 28.15 -1.33
C GLY A 284 6.51 28.44 -1.58
N HIS A 285 6.22 29.63 -2.09
CA HIS A 285 4.85 30.01 -2.48
C HIS A 285 4.88 31.12 -3.55
N PRO A 286 4.93 30.77 -4.85
CA PRO A 286 5.14 31.73 -5.94
C PRO A 286 4.19 32.93 -5.90
N ASP A 287 2.91 32.70 -5.61
CA ASP A 287 1.91 33.78 -5.57
C ASP A 287 2.17 34.78 -4.43
N LEU A 288 2.53 34.31 -3.24
CA LEU A 288 2.88 35.18 -2.11
C LEU A 288 4.20 35.93 -2.37
N THR A 289 5.17 35.27 -3.01
CA THR A 289 6.41 35.91 -3.45
C THR A 289 6.15 37.03 -4.46
N ALA A 290 5.29 36.79 -5.46
CA ALA A 290 4.93 37.79 -6.46
C ALA A 290 4.25 39.01 -5.83
N ARG A 291 3.31 38.76 -4.90
CA ARG A 291 2.65 39.81 -4.10
C ARG A 291 3.65 40.64 -3.28
N ALA A 292 4.55 39.99 -2.56
CA ALA A 292 5.60 40.66 -1.79
C ALA A 292 6.52 41.51 -2.69
N ASN A 293 6.86 41.04 -3.90
CA ASN A 293 7.62 41.83 -4.87
C ASN A 293 6.85 43.07 -5.34
N GLY A 294 5.54 42.97 -5.51
CA GLY A 294 4.67 44.12 -5.78
C GLY A 294 4.74 45.16 -4.65
N VAL A 295 4.69 44.73 -3.39
CA VAL A 295 4.90 45.61 -2.23
C VAL A 295 6.25 46.31 -2.30
N LYS A 296 7.33 45.60 -2.67
CA LYS A 296 8.66 46.21 -2.82
C LYS A 296 8.69 47.32 -3.87
N GLN A 297 7.99 47.13 -4.99
CA GLN A 297 7.85 48.15 -6.02
C GLN A 297 7.12 49.38 -5.49
N THR A 298 6.01 49.18 -4.75
CA THR A 298 5.26 50.26 -4.10
C THR A 298 6.11 51.05 -3.11
N ILE A 299 6.86 50.37 -2.23
CA ILE A 299 7.79 51.01 -1.28
C ILE A 299 8.83 51.86 -2.03
N THR A 300 9.39 51.31 -3.11
CA THR A 300 10.40 52.01 -3.91
C THR A 300 9.79 53.27 -4.55
N ALA A 301 8.59 53.18 -5.12
CA ALA A 301 7.88 54.33 -5.67
C ALA A 301 7.56 55.40 -4.61
N GLN A 302 7.07 55.00 -3.43
CA GLN A 302 6.79 55.91 -2.31
C GLN A 302 8.03 56.64 -1.83
N LYS A 303 9.19 55.96 -1.73
CA LYS A 303 10.46 56.58 -1.36
C LYS A 303 10.94 57.59 -2.39
N GLU A 304 10.84 57.26 -3.67
CA GLU A 304 11.22 58.19 -4.73
C GLU A 304 10.30 59.42 -4.78
N GLU A 305 9.00 59.23 -4.56
CA GLU A 305 8.07 60.36 -4.46
C GLU A 305 8.34 61.23 -3.22
N ALA A 306 8.59 60.62 -2.06
CA ALA A 306 8.96 61.35 -0.85
C ALA A 306 10.26 62.15 -1.03
N LYS A 307 11.26 61.61 -1.73
CA LYS A 307 12.49 62.35 -2.09
C LYS A 307 12.20 63.54 -2.98
N LYS A 308 11.32 63.40 -3.98
CA LYS A 308 10.93 64.51 -4.87
C LYS A 308 10.19 65.60 -4.10
N VAL A 309 9.25 65.24 -3.24
CA VAL A 309 8.53 66.20 -2.38
C VAL A 309 9.50 66.92 -1.44
N ALA A 310 10.40 66.21 -0.78
CA ALA A 310 11.41 66.81 0.09
C ALA A 310 12.37 67.75 -0.67
N ALA A 311 12.77 67.38 -1.89
CA ALA A 311 13.59 68.25 -2.74
C ALA A 311 12.83 69.52 -3.19
N ALA A 312 11.56 69.39 -3.54
CA ALA A 312 10.70 70.51 -3.90
C ALA A 312 10.46 71.46 -2.70
N GLN A 313 10.24 70.91 -1.51
CA GLN A 313 10.11 71.69 -0.26
C GLN A 313 11.39 72.47 0.06
N LYS A 314 12.57 71.84 -0.01
CA LYS A 314 13.84 72.54 0.18
C LYS A 314 14.03 73.68 -0.81
N LYS A 315 13.72 73.46 -2.10
CA LYS A 315 13.81 74.52 -3.10
C LYS A 315 12.84 75.68 -2.80
N ALA A 316 11.61 75.38 -2.39
CA ALA A 316 10.63 76.40 -2.01
C ALA A 316 11.07 77.19 -0.76
N GLU A 317 11.70 76.53 0.23
CA GLU A 317 12.28 77.19 1.41
C GLU A 317 13.49 78.07 1.04
N GLU A 318 14.37 77.62 0.16
CA GLU A 318 15.50 78.39 -0.36
C GLU A 318 15.03 79.62 -1.16
N ASP A 319 14.03 79.46 -2.03
CA ASP A 319 13.43 80.56 -2.79
C ASP A 319 12.76 81.57 -1.84
N ALA A 320 12.02 81.11 -0.82
CA ALA A 320 11.40 81.99 0.20
C ALA A 320 12.43 82.74 1.06
N GLN A 321 13.56 82.11 1.41
CA GLN A 321 14.66 82.79 2.11
C GLN A 321 15.35 83.85 1.25
N LYS A 322 15.52 83.58 -0.06
CA LYS A 322 16.03 84.57 -1.00
C LYS A 322 15.11 85.79 -1.10
N ASP A 323 13.81 85.57 -1.33
CA ASP A 323 12.82 86.65 -1.42
C ASP A 323 12.77 87.50 -0.13
N ALA A 324 12.83 86.86 1.04
CA ALA A 324 12.88 87.58 2.32
C ALA A 324 14.16 88.41 2.49
N SER A 325 15.31 87.90 2.02
CA SER A 325 16.59 88.64 2.06
C SER A 325 16.59 89.82 1.08
N GLU A 326 15.98 89.68 -0.09
CA GLU A 326 15.83 90.75 -1.08
C GLU A 326 14.87 91.84 -0.57
N GLN A 327 13.78 91.47 0.11
CA GLN A 327 12.89 92.44 0.76
C GLN A 327 13.58 93.22 1.90
N GLN A 328 14.42 92.56 2.70
CA GLN A 328 15.20 93.23 3.75
C GLN A 328 16.27 94.18 3.17
N GLN A 329 16.93 93.81 2.08
CA GLN A 329 17.88 94.71 1.38
C GLN A 329 17.17 95.90 0.72
N ALA A 330 15.98 95.71 0.13
CA ALA A 330 15.19 96.81 -0.43
C ALA A 330 14.74 97.81 0.65
N GLN A 331 14.36 97.34 1.84
CA GLN A 331 14.03 98.21 2.98
C GLN A 331 15.26 98.95 3.56
N ALA A 332 16.44 98.31 3.59
CA ALA A 332 17.68 98.97 4.01
C ALA A 332 18.19 100.02 3.00
N ALA A 333 18.01 99.77 1.70
CA ALA A 333 18.37 100.73 0.64
C ALA A 333 17.44 101.95 0.63
N ALA A 334 16.15 101.77 0.94
CA ALA A 334 15.20 102.88 1.10
C ALA A 334 15.52 103.78 2.31
N ALA A 335 16.24 103.28 3.32
CA ALA A 335 16.69 104.06 4.48
C ALA A 335 18.02 104.82 4.24
N ALA A 336 18.76 104.53 3.17
CA ALA A 336 20.08 105.12 2.88
C ALA A 336 20.06 106.25 1.83
N GLN A 337 18.90 106.55 1.24
CA GLN A 337 18.72 107.66 0.30
C GLN A 337 17.89 108.79 0.93
N THR A 338 18.54 109.58 1.78
CA THR A 338 18.13 110.96 2.08
C THR A 338 19.19 111.92 1.56
N PRO A 339 18.90 112.65 0.47
CA PRO A 339 19.38 114.01 0.27
C PRO A 339 18.24 115.05 0.41
N GLU A 340 18.64 116.26 0.80
CA GLU A 340 17.89 117.44 1.19
C GLU A 340 16.79 117.96 0.23
N THR A 341 15.65 118.42 0.82
CA THR A 341 14.78 119.63 0.60
C THR A 341 14.50 120.14 -0.85
N PRO A 342 13.31 120.72 -1.21
CA PRO A 342 12.31 121.42 -0.37
C PRO A 342 10.81 121.13 -0.63
N ALA A 343 9.99 121.57 0.34
CA ALA A 343 8.52 121.69 0.38
C ALA A 343 7.95 122.62 -0.74
N PRO A 344 6.62 122.67 -1.05
CA PRO A 344 5.51 122.57 -0.10
C PRO A 344 4.16 121.94 -0.53
N ASN A 345 3.51 121.35 0.49
CA ASN A 345 2.12 121.53 0.97
C ASN A 345 0.91 121.02 0.16
N THR A 346 0.21 120.00 0.71
CA THR A 346 -1.17 120.10 1.29
C THR A 346 -1.51 118.75 1.96
N GLN A 347 -1.40 118.68 3.29
CA GLN A 347 -2.52 118.65 4.27
C GLN A 347 -3.25 117.31 4.42
N GLY A 348 -2.69 116.49 5.33
CA GLY A 348 -3.30 115.33 5.98
C GLY A 348 -2.78 115.26 7.43
N THR A 349 -3.37 116.13 8.25
CA THR A 349 -3.50 116.15 9.73
C THR A 349 -2.74 115.13 10.59
N GLY A 350 -1.68 115.64 11.24
CA GLY A 350 -1.14 115.18 12.53
C GLY A 350 -0.54 116.38 13.27
N GLY A 351 -1.26 117.50 13.28
CA GLY A 351 -0.73 118.81 13.66
C GLY A 351 -0.44 118.89 15.15
N MET A 352 0.80 119.17 15.53
CA MET A 352 1.13 119.53 16.91
C MET A 352 0.51 120.88 17.25
N VAL A 353 -0.32 120.90 18.29
CA VAL A 353 -0.96 122.09 18.87
C VAL A 353 -0.33 122.43 20.21
N LEU A 354 -0.45 123.69 20.62
CA LEU A 354 0.01 124.17 21.91
C LEU A 354 -1.17 124.20 22.88
N VAL A 355 -1.03 123.51 24.00
CA VAL A 355 -2.02 123.49 25.08
C VAL A 355 -1.47 124.23 26.29
N THR A 356 -2.33 124.85 27.08
CA THR A 356 -1.94 125.53 28.33
C THR A 356 -2.25 124.63 29.53
N ARG A 357 -1.51 124.80 30.64
CA ARG A 357 -1.68 123.93 31.83
C ARG A 357 -3.09 123.99 32.46
N THR A 358 -3.85 125.06 32.22
CA THR A 358 -5.25 125.21 32.64
C THR A 358 -6.26 124.77 31.56
N GLY A 359 -5.79 124.21 30.45
CA GLY A 359 -6.45 123.18 29.66
C GLY A 359 -7.93 123.36 29.30
N ALA A 360 -8.32 124.50 28.71
CA ALA A 360 -9.64 124.61 28.07
C ALA A 360 -9.55 124.72 26.54
N LYS A 361 -8.40 125.18 26.00
CA LYS A 361 -8.25 125.44 24.57
C LYS A 361 -6.88 125.03 24.02
N TYR A 362 -6.85 124.65 22.76
CA TYR A 362 -5.63 124.43 21.99
C TYR A 362 -5.34 125.59 21.03
N HIS A 363 -4.06 125.82 20.75
CA HIS A 363 -3.57 126.99 20.03
C HIS A 363 -2.60 126.58 18.91
N ASN A 364 -2.60 127.25 17.75
CA ASN A 364 -1.62 126.98 16.69
C ASN A 364 -0.29 127.71 16.92
N ARG A 365 -0.28 128.66 17.86
CA ARG A 365 0.87 129.47 18.27
C ARG A 365 0.68 129.98 19.69
N LYS A 366 1.75 130.42 20.35
CA LYS A 366 1.65 131.07 21.67
C LYS A 366 0.74 132.30 21.57
N CYS A 367 -0.37 132.32 22.30
CA CYS A 367 -1.43 133.33 22.18
C CYS A 367 -1.71 134.02 23.53
N GLY A 368 -0.89 135.00 23.89
CA GLY A 368 -0.93 135.69 25.20
C GLY A 368 0.17 135.21 26.16
N ASN A 369 0.14 135.68 27.41
CA ASN A 369 1.24 135.51 28.39
C ASN A 369 1.18 134.20 29.19
N GLY A 370 0.79 133.10 28.55
CA GLY A 370 0.69 131.76 29.17
C GLY A 370 1.89 130.86 28.92
N THR A 371 2.04 129.80 29.73
CA THR A 371 2.98 128.69 29.46
C THR A 371 2.30 127.65 28.58
N TYR A 372 2.95 127.25 27.49
CA TYR A 372 2.40 126.33 26.48
C TYR A 372 3.25 125.08 26.37
N THR A 373 2.60 123.91 26.32
CA THR A 373 3.22 122.62 26.06
C THR A 373 2.73 122.05 24.72
N PRO A 374 3.61 121.45 23.91
CA PRO A 374 3.20 120.82 22.66
C PRO A 374 2.44 119.51 22.91
N ALA A 375 1.34 119.29 22.20
CA ALA A 375 0.55 118.07 22.17
C ALA A 375 0.07 117.81 20.72
N THR A 376 -0.28 116.59 20.35
CA THR A 376 -0.89 116.35 19.03
C THR A 376 -2.34 116.87 19.03
N LEU A 377 -2.87 117.23 17.85
CA LEU A 377 -4.26 117.68 17.71
C LEU A 377 -5.22 116.59 18.20
N GLU A 378 -4.92 115.33 17.91
CA GLU A 378 -5.72 114.18 18.35
C GLU A 378 -5.73 114.07 19.88
N GLN A 379 -4.58 114.28 20.54
CA GLN A 379 -4.48 114.28 21.99
C GLN A 379 -5.24 115.46 22.61
N ALA A 380 -5.15 116.66 22.03
CA ALA A 380 -5.88 117.82 22.50
C ALA A 380 -7.40 117.68 22.38
N LEU A 381 -7.88 117.10 21.27
CA LEU A 381 -9.30 116.78 21.09
C LEU A 381 -9.76 115.67 22.04
N ALA A 382 -8.93 114.63 22.28
CA ALA A 382 -9.21 113.57 23.24
C ALA A 382 -9.27 114.08 24.69
N GLU A 383 -8.51 115.14 25.01
CA GLU A 383 -8.54 115.83 26.30
C GLU A 383 -9.71 116.85 26.41
N GLY A 384 -10.57 116.96 25.40
CA GLY A 384 -11.76 117.82 25.40
C GLY A 384 -11.47 119.32 25.20
N LEU A 385 -10.31 119.66 24.63
CA LEU A 385 -9.91 121.05 24.41
C LEU A 385 -10.53 121.61 23.13
N GLU A 386 -11.01 122.85 23.18
CA GLU A 386 -11.59 123.54 22.02
C GLU A 386 -10.57 124.46 21.31
N PRO A 387 -10.75 124.80 20.03
CA PRO A 387 -9.86 125.74 19.34
C PRO A 387 -9.92 127.14 19.98
N CYS A 388 -8.77 127.76 20.18
CA CYS A 388 -8.71 129.15 20.64
C CYS A 388 -9.13 130.13 19.55
N SER A 389 -10.27 130.80 19.74
CA SER A 389 -10.90 131.78 18.82
C SER A 389 -10.03 132.96 18.36
N LYS A 390 -8.81 133.12 18.89
CA LYS A 390 -7.86 134.18 18.50
C LYS A 390 -6.75 133.69 17.57
N CYS A 391 -6.42 132.40 17.62
CA CYS A 391 -5.28 131.85 16.90
C CYS A 391 -5.62 130.63 16.06
N TYR A 392 -6.68 129.91 16.38
CA TYR A 392 -7.39 129.02 15.47
C TYR A 392 -8.69 129.71 15.03
#